data_AF-A0AAV1J6X8-F1
#
_entry.id   AF-A0AAV1J6X8-F1
#
_cell.length_a   1.000
_cell.length_b   1.000
_cell.length_c   1.000
_cell.angle_alpha   90.00
_cell.angle_beta   90.00
_cell.angle_gamma   90.00
#
_symmetry.space_group_name_H-M   'P 1'
#
loop_
_entity.id
_entity.type
_entity.pdbx_description
1 polymer ?
#
loop_
_entity_poly.entity_id
_entity_poly.type
_entity_poly.pdbx_seq_one_letter_code
_entity_poly.pdbx_strand_id
1 'polypeptide(L)'
;MKSKNKFAFSQCLEKNNFGFCTDTYLVKYKVSNCGGPKFTMPSIAGKYQHYKNENIDDYFTAVGVPFMGRKMMSMSSPLMEIVLEGEQMHIKTSSLLRTVEYTFKLGEEYEEQMPNKSVLKSVTKIQNDNEVLTESVIPESGEKCARHYQFTDEECIIV
;
A
#
# COMPACT_ATOMS: atom_id res chain seq x y z
N MET A 1 -11.88 -14.97 24.60
CA MET A 1 -10.64 -14.39 24.02
C MET A 1 -11.01 -13.54 22.81
N LYS A 2 -11.30 -12.25 23.00
CA LYS A 2 -11.47 -11.31 21.87
C LYS A 2 -10.06 -11.01 21.33
N SER A 3 -9.85 -11.22 20.03
CA SER A 3 -8.52 -11.26 19.42
C SER A 3 -7.80 -9.92 19.61
N LYS A 4 -6.53 -9.98 20.02
CA LYS A 4 -5.65 -8.82 20.21
C LYS A 4 -5.55 -7.93 18.96
N ASN A 5 -5.84 -8.49 17.78
CA ASN A 5 -5.85 -7.80 16.49
C ASN A 5 -6.97 -6.74 16.36
N LYS A 6 -8.13 -6.91 17.02
CA LYS A 6 -9.17 -5.87 17.01
C LYS A 6 -8.72 -4.60 17.74
N PHE A 7 -7.87 -4.74 18.76
CA PHE A 7 -7.42 -3.60 19.55
C PHE A 7 -6.39 -2.74 18.80
N ALA A 8 -5.57 -3.38 17.96
CA ALA A 8 -4.56 -2.72 17.14
C ALA A 8 -5.13 -1.84 16.03
N PHE A 9 -6.13 -2.36 15.29
CA PHE A 9 -6.82 -1.60 14.25
C PHE A 9 -7.64 -0.44 14.85
N SER A 10 -8.33 -0.71 15.98
CA SER A 10 -9.07 0.31 16.74
C SER A 10 -8.17 1.45 17.24
N GLN A 11 -6.96 1.15 17.75
CA GLN A 11 -6.04 2.19 18.24
C GLN A 11 -5.43 3.04 17.14
N CYS A 12 -5.33 2.54 15.90
CA CYS A 12 -4.92 3.38 14.77
C CYS A 12 -6.00 4.40 14.39
N LEU A 13 -7.27 4.01 14.51
CA LEU A 13 -8.43 4.84 14.15
C LEU A 13 -8.72 5.95 15.17
N GLU A 14 -8.32 5.81 16.43
CA GLU A 14 -8.66 6.76 17.50
C GLU A 14 -7.84 8.07 17.49
N LYS A 15 -6.77 8.18 16.68
CA LYS A 15 -5.87 9.36 16.73
C LYS A 15 -6.16 10.47 15.73
N ASN A 16 -7.02 10.25 14.74
CA ASN A 16 -7.38 11.28 13.76
C ASN A 16 -8.90 11.40 13.69
N ASN A 17 -9.41 12.61 13.93
CA ASN A 17 -10.85 12.96 13.93
C ASN A 17 -11.52 12.87 12.54
N PHE A 18 -10.84 12.23 11.58
CA PHE A 18 -11.32 11.80 10.28
C PHE A 18 -11.02 10.31 10.22
N GLY A 19 -12.06 9.46 10.19
CA GLY A 19 -11.98 8.01 10.38
C GLY A 19 -11.22 7.21 9.30
N PHE A 20 -9.98 7.58 9.03
CA PHE A 20 -9.04 6.89 8.16
C PHE A 20 -7.65 6.92 8.84
N CYS A 21 -7.04 5.73 8.99
CA CYS A 21 -5.69 5.53 9.52
C CYS A 21 -4.68 5.90 8.41
N THR A 22 -4.59 7.18 8.05
CA THR A 22 -3.79 7.68 6.90
C THR A 22 -2.46 8.31 7.29
N ASP A 23 -1.97 8.19 8.53
CA ASP A 23 -0.72 8.85 8.98
C ASP A 23 0.24 7.93 9.74
N THR A 24 0.09 6.61 9.62
CA THR A 24 0.71 5.67 10.58
C THR A 24 2.09 5.21 10.17
N TYR A 25 2.36 5.18 8.86
CA TYR A 25 3.66 4.83 8.30
C TYR A 25 3.79 5.44 6.91
N LEU A 26 5.02 5.74 6.50
CA LEU A 26 5.30 6.11 5.11
C LEU A 26 6.21 5.08 4.46
N VAL A 27 5.88 4.71 3.24
CA VAL A 27 6.72 3.87 2.40
C VAL A 27 7.10 4.67 1.16
N LYS A 28 8.41 4.81 0.92
CA LYS A 28 8.91 5.53 -0.25
C LYS A 28 9.61 4.58 -1.22
N TYR A 29 9.24 4.72 -2.48
CA TYR A 29 9.84 4.01 -3.60
C TYR A 29 10.45 5.00 -4.57
N LYS A 30 11.67 4.76 -5.04
CA LYS A 30 12.29 5.53 -6.13
C LYS A 30 11.85 4.99 -7.47
N VAL A 31 11.61 5.85 -8.44
CA VAL A 31 11.43 5.44 -9.83
C VAL A 31 12.66 4.66 -10.29
N SER A 32 12.49 3.40 -10.65
CA SER A 32 13.57 2.57 -11.17
C SER A 32 13.67 2.81 -12.68
N ASN A 33 14.38 3.87 -13.07
CA ASN A 33 14.60 4.17 -14.49
C ASN A 33 15.65 3.22 -15.09
N CYS A 34 15.23 2.43 -16.09
CA CYS A 34 16.14 1.80 -17.04
C CYS A 34 16.55 2.85 -18.10
N GLY A 35 17.46 3.77 -17.77
CA GLY A 35 18.32 4.51 -18.71
C GLY A 35 17.68 5.34 -19.86
N GLY A 36 16.37 5.60 -19.87
CA GLY A 36 15.70 6.41 -20.90
C GLY A 36 15.66 7.91 -20.59
N PRO A 37 15.41 8.78 -21.59
CA PRO A 37 15.30 10.23 -21.40
C PRO A 37 14.19 10.57 -20.40
N LYS A 38 14.51 11.45 -19.43
CA LYS A 38 13.59 11.95 -18.42
C LYS A 38 12.49 12.79 -19.11
N PHE A 39 11.30 12.23 -19.27
CA PHE A 39 10.14 12.98 -19.76
C PHE A 39 9.41 13.61 -18.55
N THR A 40 9.10 14.90 -18.66
CA THR A 40 8.79 15.80 -17.54
C THR A 40 7.32 15.79 -17.10
N MET A 41 6.74 14.63 -16.82
CA MET A 41 5.49 14.51 -16.07
C MET A 41 5.50 13.25 -15.20
N PRO A 42 4.96 13.28 -13.97
CA PRO A 42 4.83 12.08 -13.15
C PRO A 42 3.87 11.12 -13.83
N SER A 43 4.35 9.92 -14.17
CA SER A 43 3.52 8.83 -14.66
C SER A 43 3.19 7.90 -13.50
N ILE A 44 1.91 7.59 -13.31
CA ILE A 44 1.44 6.56 -12.37
C ILE A 44 1.91 5.16 -12.82
N ALA A 45 1.97 4.91 -14.14
CA ALA A 45 2.52 3.68 -14.68
C ALA A 45 4.05 3.74 -14.63
N GLY A 46 4.67 2.69 -14.10
CA GLY A 46 6.11 2.66 -13.90
C GLY A 46 6.58 1.52 -13.01
N LYS A 47 7.89 1.53 -12.75
CA LYS A 47 8.53 0.62 -11.81
C LYS A 47 9.16 1.45 -10.69
N TYR A 48 8.95 1.03 -9.45
CA TYR A 48 9.34 1.76 -8.26
C TYR A 48 10.05 0.81 -7.30
N GLN A 49 11.28 1.13 -6.93
CA GLN A 49 12.10 0.35 -6.01
C GLN A 49 12.00 0.94 -4.61
N HIS A 50 11.56 0.12 -3.65
CA HIS A 50 11.49 0.51 -2.25
C HIS A 50 12.87 0.93 -1.72
N TYR A 51 12.94 2.05 -1.00
CA TYR A 51 14.22 2.51 -0.45
C TYR A 51 14.13 3.11 0.95
N LYS A 52 12.94 3.49 1.44
CA LYS A 52 12.79 4.08 2.77
C LYS A 52 11.44 3.74 3.38
N ASN A 53 11.46 3.51 4.69
CA ASN A 53 10.28 3.39 5.54
C ASN A 53 10.37 4.42 6.66
N GLU A 54 9.24 4.98 7.06
CA GLU A 54 9.09 5.81 8.27
C GLU A 54 7.97 5.18 9.12
N ASN A 55 8.22 4.99 10.42
CA ASN A 55 7.28 4.42 11.41
C ASN A 55 6.71 3.01 11.12
N ILE A 56 7.29 2.26 10.17
CA ILE A 56 6.77 0.94 9.79
C ILE A 56 6.92 -0.14 10.89
N ASP A 57 7.96 -0.07 11.73
CA ASP A 57 8.14 -1.04 12.83
C ASP A 57 7.12 -0.83 13.95
N ASP A 58 6.77 0.43 14.23
CA ASP A 58 5.73 0.79 15.20
C ASP A 58 4.35 0.34 14.70
N TYR A 59 4.05 0.56 13.42
CA TYR A 59 2.85 0.04 12.78
C TYR A 59 2.79 -1.50 12.88
N PHE A 60 3.85 -2.19 12.48
CA PHE A 60 3.90 -3.66 12.55
C PHE A 60 3.83 -4.18 13.99
N THR A 61 4.37 -3.45 14.95
CA THR A 61 4.24 -3.78 16.38
C THR A 61 2.79 -3.64 16.83
N ALA A 62 2.14 -2.53 16.47
CA ALA A 62 0.73 -2.29 16.79
C ALA A 62 -0.15 -3.40 16.22
N VAL A 63 0.00 -3.74 14.94
CA VAL A 63 -0.79 -4.82 14.28
C VAL A 63 -0.40 -6.25 14.71
N GLY A 64 0.55 -6.40 15.64
CA GLY A 64 0.87 -7.68 16.27
C GLY A 64 1.81 -8.57 15.45
N VAL A 65 2.56 -8.03 14.49
CA VAL A 65 3.58 -8.78 13.77
C VAL A 65 4.72 -9.16 14.74
N PRO A 66 5.12 -10.45 14.81
CA PRO A 66 6.23 -10.89 15.64
C PRO A 66 7.55 -10.18 15.29
N PHE A 67 8.41 -9.93 16.28
CA PHE A 67 9.68 -9.21 16.13
C PHE A 67 10.54 -9.70 14.95
N MET A 68 10.69 -11.02 14.80
CA MET A 68 11.46 -11.61 13.70
C MET A 68 10.85 -11.29 12.32
N GLY A 69 9.52 -11.34 12.21
CA GLY A 69 8.80 -10.95 11.00
C GLY A 69 9.02 -9.48 10.64
N ARG A 70 9.00 -8.59 11.63
CA ARG A 70 9.26 -7.16 11.41
C ARG A 70 10.67 -6.89 10.91
N LYS A 71 11.67 -7.58 11.46
CA LYS A 71 13.06 -7.47 10.97
C LYS A 71 13.19 -7.94 9.53
N MET A 72 12.59 -9.08 9.17
CA MET A 72 12.61 -9.57 7.79
C MET A 72 11.92 -8.62 6.81
N MET A 73 10.76 -8.06 7.18
CA MET A 73 10.06 -7.09 6.33
C MET A 73 10.83 -5.76 6.20
N SER A 74 11.44 -5.28 7.29
CA SER A 74 12.25 -4.05 7.27
C SER A 74 13.52 -4.17 6.44
N MET A 75 14.06 -5.38 6.29
CA MET A 75 15.19 -5.68 5.41
C MET A 75 14.77 -5.91 3.95
N SER A 76 13.48 -6.11 3.68
CA SER A 76 13.01 -6.30 2.32
C SER A 76 13.04 -4.97 1.56
N SER A 77 13.39 -5.04 0.28
CA SER A 77 13.34 -3.91 -0.65
C SER A 77 12.45 -4.32 -1.83
N PRO A 78 11.12 -4.30 -1.66
CA PRO A 78 10.20 -4.72 -2.71
C PRO A 78 10.28 -3.84 -3.96
N LEU A 79 10.18 -4.46 -5.12
CA LEU A 79 9.96 -3.80 -6.41
C LEU A 79 8.45 -3.76 -6.70
N MET A 80 7.92 -2.55 -6.87
CA MET A 80 6.53 -2.33 -7.28
C MET A 80 6.49 -2.00 -8.79
N GLU A 81 5.65 -2.70 -9.53
CA GLU A 81 5.40 -2.48 -10.95
C GLU A 81 3.92 -2.13 -11.13
N ILE A 82 3.64 -0.98 -11.73
CA ILE A 82 2.29 -0.50 -12.02
C ILE A 82 2.13 -0.39 -13.54
N VAL A 83 1.12 -1.07 -14.07
CA VAL A 83 0.74 -1.02 -15.48
C VAL A 83 -0.70 -0.52 -15.59
N LEU A 84 -0.93 0.41 -16.50
CA LEU A 84 -2.25 0.98 -16.79
C LEU A 84 -2.62 0.69 -18.25
N GLU A 85 -3.76 0.03 -18.45
CA GLU A 85 -4.31 -0.33 -19.75
C GLU A 85 -5.77 0.13 -19.84
N GLY A 86 -5.97 1.38 -20.26
CA GLY A 86 -7.29 2.02 -20.26
C GLY A 86 -7.82 2.16 -18.82
N GLU A 87 -8.92 1.48 -18.52
CA GLU A 87 -9.54 1.47 -17.18
C GLU A 87 -9.01 0.35 -16.28
N GLN A 88 -8.13 -0.52 -16.78
CA GLN A 88 -7.52 -1.60 -16.00
C GLN A 88 -6.18 -1.15 -15.42
N MET A 89 -5.98 -1.43 -14.14
CA MET A 89 -4.72 -1.26 -13.44
C MET A 89 -4.21 -2.61 -12.97
N HIS A 90 -2.94 -2.90 -13.25
CA HIS A 90 -2.22 -4.04 -12.70
C HIS A 90 -1.11 -3.53 -11.78
N ILE A 91 -1.13 -3.98 -10.52
CA ILE A 91 -0.09 -3.67 -9.53
C ILE A 91 0.55 -4.98 -9.10
N LYS A 92 1.87 -5.07 -9.25
CA LYS A 92 2.68 -6.20 -8.80
C LYS A 92 3.74 -5.71 -7.82
N THR A 93 3.80 -6.32 -6.65
CA THR A 93 4.84 -6.07 -5.64
C THR A 93 5.65 -7.34 -5.43
N SER A 94 6.93 -7.31 -5.79
CA SER A 94 7.85 -8.44 -5.68
C SER A 94 8.87 -8.17 -4.56
N SER A 95 8.87 -9.00 -3.53
CA SER A 95 9.85 -8.94 -2.42
C SER A 95 10.60 -10.28 -2.30
N LEU A 96 11.65 -10.32 -1.48
CA LEU A 96 12.38 -11.57 -1.20
C LEU A 96 11.49 -12.68 -0.59
N LEU A 97 10.44 -12.30 0.12
CA LEU A 97 9.58 -13.23 0.85
C LEU A 97 8.36 -13.67 0.02
N ARG A 98 7.82 -12.76 -0.78
CA ARG A 98 6.56 -12.95 -1.47
C ARG A 98 6.44 -11.98 -2.65
N THR A 99 5.86 -12.50 -3.73
CA THR A 99 5.28 -11.68 -4.80
C THR A 99 3.77 -11.67 -4.65
N VAL A 100 3.18 -10.48 -4.74
CA VAL A 100 1.72 -10.27 -4.73
C VAL A 100 1.37 -9.42 -5.94
N GLU A 101 0.31 -9.78 -6.65
CA GLU A 101 -0.16 -9.03 -7.81
C GLU A 101 -1.68 -8.97 -7.84
N TYR A 102 -2.21 -7.85 -8.33
CA TYR A 102 -3.63 -7.60 -8.49
C TYR A 102 -3.88 -6.93 -9.84
N THR A 103 -4.86 -7.42 -10.58
CA THR A 103 -5.41 -6.77 -11.77
C THR A 103 -6.86 -6.43 -11.48
N PHE A 104 -7.21 -5.15 -11.60
CA PHE A 104 -8.56 -4.67 -11.30
C PHE A 104 -8.93 -3.50 -12.21
N LYS A 105 -10.22 -3.21 -12.27
CA LYS A 105 -10.75 -2.06 -12.98
C LYS A 105 -10.89 -0.87 -12.02
N LEU A 106 -10.46 0.31 -12.47
CA LEU A 106 -10.54 1.53 -11.68
C LEU A 106 -12.00 1.87 -11.37
N GLY A 107 -12.27 2.22 -10.11
CA GLY A 107 -13.61 2.56 -9.63
C GLY A 107 -14.52 1.37 -9.31
N GLU A 108 -14.09 0.14 -9.57
CA GLU A 108 -14.83 -1.09 -9.25
C GLU A 108 -14.25 -1.80 -8.03
N GLU A 109 -15.09 -2.54 -7.30
CA GLU A 109 -14.68 -3.33 -6.15
C GLU A 109 -13.88 -4.57 -6.59
N TYR A 110 -12.77 -4.85 -5.92
CA TYR A 110 -11.97 -6.06 -6.09
C TYR A 110 -11.52 -6.61 -4.74
N GLU A 111 -11.16 -7.90 -4.71
CA GLU A 111 -10.72 -8.58 -3.50
C GLU A 111 -9.19 -8.62 -3.39
N GLU A 112 -8.68 -8.25 -2.22
CA GLU A 112 -7.25 -8.39 -1.88
C GLU A 112 -7.06 -9.42 -0.77
N GLN A 113 -6.20 -10.40 -1.03
CA GLN A 113 -5.86 -11.40 -0.02
C GLN A 113 -4.69 -10.93 0.87
N MET A 114 -4.95 -10.79 2.16
CA MET A 114 -3.93 -10.44 3.15
C MET A 114 -3.05 -11.64 3.53
N PRO A 115 -1.82 -11.42 4.05
CA PRO A 115 -0.94 -12.51 4.47
C PRO A 115 -1.53 -13.44 5.53
N ASN A 116 -2.44 -12.94 6.36
CA ASN A 116 -3.17 -13.70 7.37
C ASN A 116 -4.42 -14.44 6.82
N LYS A 117 -4.61 -14.47 5.50
CA LYS A 117 -5.75 -15.04 4.76
C LYS A 117 -7.08 -14.30 4.88
N SER A 118 -7.14 -13.18 5.60
CA SER A 118 -8.31 -12.29 5.54
C SER A 118 -8.42 -11.66 4.15
N VAL A 119 -9.66 -11.37 3.73
CA VAL A 119 -9.96 -10.70 2.46
C VAL A 119 -10.31 -9.24 2.74
N LEU A 120 -9.77 -8.32 1.95
CA LEU A 120 -10.21 -6.94 1.89
C LEU A 120 -11.05 -6.74 0.62
N LYS A 121 -12.12 -5.94 0.72
CA LYS A 121 -12.83 -5.39 -0.44
C LYS A 121 -12.29 -3.99 -0.70
N SER A 122 -11.72 -3.79 -1.87
CA SER A 122 -10.98 -2.57 -2.20
C SER A 122 -11.54 -1.90 -3.45
N VAL A 123 -11.52 -0.58 -3.47
CA VAL A 123 -11.84 0.24 -4.64
C VAL A 123 -10.70 1.22 -4.86
N THR A 124 -10.12 1.21 -6.06
CA THR A 124 -8.99 2.07 -6.41
C THR A 124 -9.41 3.09 -7.45
N LYS A 125 -9.08 4.37 -7.21
CA LYS A 125 -9.39 5.49 -8.10
C LYS A 125 -8.18 6.39 -8.29
N ILE A 126 -7.94 6.81 -9.52
CA ILE A 126 -7.04 7.93 -9.83
C ILE A 126 -7.76 9.21 -9.43
N GLN A 127 -7.18 9.98 -8.49
CA GLN A 127 -7.79 11.23 -8.00
C GLN A 127 -7.43 12.41 -8.90
N ASN A 128 -6.20 12.42 -9.41
CA ASN A 128 -5.65 13.41 -10.34
C ASN A 128 -4.42 12.80 -11.04
N ASP A 129 -3.69 13.60 -11.81
CA ASP A 129 -2.55 13.14 -12.63
C ASP A 129 -1.45 12.42 -11.84
N ASN A 130 -1.33 12.68 -10.53
CA ASN A 130 -0.24 12.18 -9.71
C ASN A 130 -0.69 11.56 -8.38
N GLU A 131 -1.97 11.25 -8.22
CA GLU A 131 -2.50 10.65 -7.00
C GLU A 131 -3.46 9.49 -7.28
N VAL A 132 -3.28 8.40 -6.52
CA VAL A 132 -4.18 7.25 -6.50
C VAL A 132 -4.64 7.00 -5.07
N LEU A 133 -5.93 6.76 -4.89
CA LEU A 133 -6.50 6.39 -3.61
C LEU A 133 -7.09 4.98 -3.71
N THR A 134 -6.68 4.10 -2.81
CA THR A 134 -7.34 2.81 -2.59
C THR A 134 -8.06 2.85 -1.26
N GLU A 135 -9.37 2.66 -1.26
CA GLU A 135 -10.18 2.50 -0.06
C GLU A 135 -10.50 1.01 0.12
N SER A 136 -10.26 0.47 1.32
CA SER A 136 -10.43 -0.94 1.65
C SER A 136 -11.36 -1.12 2.85
N VAL A 137 -12.16 -2.19 2.83
CA VAL A 137 -13.02 -2.62 3.94
C VAL A 137 -12.73 -4.08 4.27
N ILE A 138 -12.59 -4.40 5.56
CA ILE A 138 -12.56 -5.78 6.05
C ILE A 138 -14.02 -6.25 6.19
N PRO A 139 -14.52 -7.21 5.38
CA PRO A 139 -15.93 -7.60 5.40
C PRO A 139 -16.39 -8.16 6.76
N GLU A 140 -15.49 -8.83 7.48
CA GLU A 140 -15.79 -9.48 8.76
C GLU A 140 -15.96 -8.48 9.92
N SER A 141 -15.23 -7.36 9.91
CA SER A 141 -15.25 -6.37 10.99
C SER A 141 -15.95 -5.06 10.61
N GLY A 142 -16.05 -4.75 9.32
CA GLY A 142 -16.50 -3.46 8.79
C GLY A 142 -15.47 -2.34 8.96
N GLU A 143 -14.27 -2.64 9.48
CA GLU A 143 -13.18 -1.67 9.62
C GLU A 143 -12.70 -1.24 8.23
N LYS A 144 -12.35 0.04 8.13
CA LYS A 144 -11.91 0.67 6.89
C LYS A 144 -10.46 1.11 7.00
N CYS A 145 -9.74 1.03 5.90
CA CYS A 145 -8.44 1.67 5.74
C CYS A 145 -8.33 2.26 4.34
N ALA A 146 -7.37 3.17 4.16
CA ALA A 146 -7.07 3.76 2.87
C ALA A 146 -5.56 3.72 2.63
N ARG A 147 -5.18 3.69 1.36
CA ARG A 147 -3.79 3.85 0.91
C ARG A 147 -3.77 5.01 -0.09
N HIS A 148 -3.02 6.05 0.21
CA HIS A 148 -2.82 7.19 -0.68
C HIS A 148 -1.45 7.09 -1.33
N TYR A 149 -1.44 6.97 -2.64
CA TYR A 149 -0.23 6.94 -3.45
C TYR A 149 -0.03 8.32 -4.06
N GLN A 150 1.09 8.96 -3.75
CA GLN A 150 1.50 10.23 -4.32
C GLN A 150 2.71 10.01 -5.22
N PHE A 151 2.59 10.37 -6.49
CA PHE A 151 3.60 10.18 -7.50
C PHE A 151 4.32 11.49 -7.81
N THR A 152 5.63 11.39 -7.98
CA THR A 152 6.52 12.46 -8.43
C THR A 152 7.44 11.91 -9.52
N ASP A 153 8.21 12.78 -10.15
CA ASP A 153 9.20 12.37 -11.16
C ASP A 153 10.32 11.47 -10.59
N GLU A 154 10.50 11.47 -9.26
CA GLU A 154 11.59 10.76 -8.59
C GLU A 154 11.11 9.60 -7.72
N GLU A 155 9.93 9.71 -7.13
CA GLU A 155 9.42 8.76 -6.15
C GLU A 155 7.90 8.57 -6.16
N CYS A 156 7.48 7.42 -5.62
CA CYS A 156 6.12 7.16 -5.17
C CYS A 156 6.14 7.08 -3.64
N ILE A 157 5.30 7.88 -2.99
CA ILE A 157 5.09 7.90 -1.55
C ILE A 157 3.74 7.24 -1.28
N ILE A 158 3.71 6.26 -0.39
CA ILE A 158 2.47 5.61 0.05
C ILE A 158 2.27 5.92 1.53
N VAL A 159 1.07 6.40 1.85
CA VAL A 159 0.60 6.70 3.22
C VAL A 159 -0.68 5.93 3.53
#